data_AF-A0A2D6F8L8-F1
#
_entry.id   AF-A0A2D6F8L8-F1
#
_cell.length_a   1.000
_cell.length_b   1.000
_cell.length_c   1.000
_cell.angle_alpha   90.00
_cell.angle_beta   90.00
_cell.angle_gamma   90.00
#
_symmetry.space_group_name_H-M   'P 1'
#
loop_
_entity.id
_entity.type
_entity.pdbx_description
1 polymer ?
#
loop_
_entity_poly.entity_id
_entity_poly.type
_entity_poly.pdbx_seq_one_letter_code
_entity_poly.pdbx_strand_id
1 'polypeptide(L)'
;MADSDDEAYDNAVNGMLGRVWGEYLLPLFDQFQLLHVIKHDSNIPDSAVTPEYMAEHVWLIGSPDTVEKKILNLYEMCGGFGTLLSLVYDNMDNQKGWEKSMKMFSEEVMPRFVNLVPN
;
A
#
# COMPACT_ATOMS: atom_id res chain seq x y z
N MET A 1 6.87 -1.91 4.11
CA MET A 1 8.20 -1.70 3.47
C MET A 1 9.14 -2.77 3.95
N ALA A 2 10.21 -3.03 3.19
CA ALA A 2 11.29 -3.93 3.58
C ALA A 2 12.60 -3.46 2.93
N ASP A 3 13.69 -4.21 3.07
CA ASP A 3 15.00 -3.82 2.53
C ASP A 3 15.05 -3.98 0.99
N SER A 4 14.16 -4.79 0.43
CA SER A 4 13.98 -5.00 -1.01
C SER A 4 12.52 -5.03 -1.41
N ASP A 5 12.25 -4.84 -2.71
CA ASP A 5 10.89 -4.90 -3.26
C ASP A 5 10.30 -6.31 -3.13
N ASP A 6 11.09 -7.35 -3.37
CA ASP A 6 10.66 -8.75 -3.26
C ASP A 6 10.28 -9.12 -1.82
N GLU A 7 11.11 -8.72 -0.84
CA GLU A 7 10.81 -8.95 0.58
C GLU A 7 9.56 -8.16 1.01
N ALA A 8 9.39 -6.93 0.52
CA ALA A 8 8.22 -6.12 0.82
C ALA A 8 6.94 -6.71 0.21
N TYR A 9 7.04 -7.27 -1.00
CA TYR A 9 5.96 -7.97 -1.67
C TYR A 9 5.57 -9.22 -0.89
N ASP A 10 6.53 -10.08 -0.55
CA ASP A 10 6.28 -11.31 0.22
C ASP A 10 5.64 -11.01 1.59
N ASN A 11 6.23 -10.08 2.36
CA ASN A 11 5.70 -9.65 3.65
C ASN A 11 4.27 -9.07 3.57
N ALA A 12 3.92 -8.44 2.45
CA ALA A 12 2.60 -7.86 2.25
C ALA A 12 1.59 -8.92 1.82
N VAL A 13 1.83 -9.56 0.68
CA VAL A 13 0.91 -10.49 0.00
C VAL A 13 0.74 -11.78 0.79
N ASN A 14 1.83 -12.34 1.32
CA ASN A 14 1.79 -13.55 2.13
C ASN A 14 1.66 -13.27 3.63
N GLY A 15 1.59 -12.00 4.03
CA GLY A 15 1.42 -11.56 5.42
C GLY A 15 0.01 -11.10 5.75
N MET A 16 -0.11 -10.37 6.86
CA MET A 16 -1.39 -9.91 7.38
C MET A 16 -2.15 -8.99 6.43
N LEU A 17 -1.44 -8.19 5.61
CA LEU A 17 -2.06 -7.28 4.65
C LEU A 17 -2.80 -8.06 3.55
N GLY A 18 -2.15 -9.06 2.96
CA GLY A 18 -2.75 -9.94 1.97
C GLY A 18 -3.91 -10.74 2.55
N ARG A 19 -3.76 -11.23 3.79
CA ARG A 19 -4.83 -11.93 4.50
C ARG A 19 -6.06 -11.06 4.71
N VAL A 20 -5.92 -9.87 5.31
CA VAL A 20 -7.08 -9.01 5.61
C VAL A 20 -7.77 -8.53 4.33
N TRP A 21 -7.02 -8.26 3.27
CA TRP A 21 -7.62 -7.87 2.00
C TRP A 21 -8.27 -9.05 1.28
N GLY A 22 -7.61 -10.20 1.22
CA GLY A 22 -8.14 -11.39 0.55
C GLY A 22 -9.32 -12.04 1.26
N GLU A 23 -9.24 -12.19 2.58
CA GLU A 23 -10.26 -12.92 3.36
C GLU A 23 -11.43 -12.03 3.80
N TYR A 24 -11.25 -10.69 3.85
CA TYR A 24 -12.26 -9.79 4.40
C TYR A 24 -12.58 -8.59 3.49
N LEU A 25 -11.62 -7.72 3.18
CA LEU A 25 -11.94 -6.44 2.52
C LEU A 25 -12.40 -6.62 1.07
N LEU A 26 -11.72 -7.42 0.25
CA LEU A 26 -12.13 -7.65 -1.15
C LEU A 26 -13.51 -8.33 -1.23
N PRO A 27 -13.80 -9.40 -0.46
CA PRO A 27 -15.16 -9.95 -0.37
C PRO A 27 -16.20 -8.91 0.05
N LEU A 28 -15.87 -8.04 1.01
CA LEU A 28 -16.77 -6.98 1.46
C LEU A 28 -17.04 -5.95 0.36
N PHE A 29 -16.00 -5.50 -0.35
CA PHE A 29 -16.15 -4.56 -1.46
C PHE A 29 -16.96 -5.17 -2.62
N ASP A 30 -16.77 -6.45 -2.91
CA ASP A 30 -17.55 -7.18 -3.92
C ASP A 30 -19.05 -7.21 -3.54
N GLN A 31 -19.37 -7.52 -2.28
CA GLN A 31 -20.75 -7.50 -1.77
C GLN A 31 -21.44 -6.14 -1.93
N PHE A 32 -20.69 -5.04 -1.86
CA PHE A 32 -21.19 -3.69 -2.07
C PHE A 32 -21.03 -3.18 -3.52
N GLN A 33 -20.56 -4.02 -4.45
CA GLN A 33 -20.28 -3.66 -5.85
C GLN A 33 -19.27 -2.50 -5.99
N LEU A 34 -18.31 -2.41 -5.05
CA LEU A 34 -17.32 -1.35 -4.96
C LEU A 34 -15.95 -1.71 -5.55
N LEU A 35 -15.74 -2.92 -6.08
CA LEU A 35 -14.44 -3.32 -6.66
C LEU A 35 -13.96 -2.40 -7.78
N HIS A 36 -14.88 -1.75 -8.50
CA HIS A 36 -14.54 -0.78 -9.54
C HIS A 36 -13.72 0.42 -9.04
N VAL A 37 -13.81 0.79 -7.75
CA VAL A 37 -13.06 1.93 -7.19
C VAL A 37 -11.57 1.60 -6.94
N ILE A 38 -11.23 0.31 -6.93
CA ILE A 38 -9.87 -0.18 -6.70
C ILE A 38 -9.06 -0.21 -8.00
N LYS A 39 -9.73 -0.39 -9.14
CA LYS A 39 -9.08 -0.68 -10.40
C LYS A 39 -8.43 0.56 -10.99
N HIS A 40 -7.22 0.39 -11.55
CA HIS A 40 -6.57 1.44 -12.32
C HIS A 40 -7.23 1.68 -13.69
N ASP A 41 -7.97 0.69 -14.22
CA ASP A 41 -8.69 0.76 -15.50
C ASP A 41 -10.05 0.04 -15.37
N SER A 42 -11.11 0.68 -15.88
CA SER A 42 -12.47 0.15 -15.89
C SER A 42 -12.67 -1.17 -16.65
N ASN A 43 -11.75 -1.52 -17.57
CA ASN A 43 -11.80 -2.74 -18.37
C ASN A 43 -11.29 -3.99 -17.62
N ILE A 44 -10.64 -3.81 -16.47
CA ILE A 44 -10.16 -4.93 -15.66
C ILE A 44 -11.37 -5.67 -15.06
N PRO A 45 -11.49 -7.00 -15.23
CA PRO A 45 -12.58 -7.75 -14.63
C PRO A 45 -12.45 -7.77 -13.09
N ASP A 46 -13.57 -7.78 -12.38
CA ASP A 46 -13.59 -7.84 -10.90
C ASP A 46 -12.78 -9.04 -10.36
N SER A 47 -12.82 -10.17 -11.06
CA SER A 47 -12.08 -11.38 -10.70
C SER A 47 -10.56 -11.24 -10.73
N ALA A 48 -10.02 -10.19 -11.36
CA ALA A 48 -8.58 -9.90 -11.37
C ALA A 48 -8.14 -9.08 -10.15
N VAL A 49 -9.07 -8.56 -9.35
CA VAL A 49 -8.73 -7.80 -8.14
C VAL A 49 -8.41 -8.78 -7.00
N THR A 50 -7.13 -9.11 -6.88
CA THR A 50 -6.57 -10.01 -5.85
C THR A 50 -5.53 -9.28 -4.98
N PRO A 51 -5.06 -9.85 -3.85
CA PRO A 51 -3.93 -9.28 -3.10
C PRO A 51 -2.69 -8.97 -3.96
N GLU A 52 -2.39 -9.80 -4.96
CA GLU A 52 -1.28 -9.58 -5.91
C GLU A 52 -1.54 -8.34 -6.78
N TYR A 53 -2.77 -8.19 -7.30
CA TYR A 53 -3.18 -6.98 -8.01
C TYR A 53 -3.05 -5.73 -7.13
N MET A 54 -3.45 -5.85 -5.86
CA MET A 54 -3.34 -4.75 -4.90
C MET A 54 -1.87 -4.36 -4.68
N ALA A 55 -0.96 -5.33 -4.56
CA ALA A 55 0.46 -5.08 -4.39
C ALA A 55 1.09 -4.33 -5.58
N GLU A 56 0.64 -4.63 -6.80
CA GLU A 56 1.12 -4.02 -8.02
C GLU A 56 0.55 -2.61 -8.23
N HIS A 57 -0.75 -2.41 -8.02
CA HIS A 57 -1.44 -1.20 -8.48
C HIS A 57 -1.88 -0.24 -7.37
N VAL A 58 -2.00 -0.70 -6.12
CA VAL A 58 -2.71 0.06 -5.07
C VAL A 58 -1.83 0.30 -3.86
N TRP A 59 -1.20 -0.74 -3.31
CA TRP A 59 -0.45 -0.62 -2.08
C TRP A 59 0.92 0.04 -2.29
N LEU A 60 1.27 0.89 -1.32
CA LEU A 60 2.57 1.55 -1.23
C LEU A 60 3.58 0.62 -0.53
N ILE A 61 3.85 -0.53 -1.16
CA ILE A 61 4.85 -1.50 -0.71
C ILE A 61 6.10 -1.47 -1.60
N GLY A 62 7.24 -1.79 -1.00
CA GLY A 62 8.56 -1.82 -1.64
C GLY A 62 9.68 -1.54 -0.65
N SER A 63 10.88 -1.39 -1.22
CA SER A 63 12.04 -0.72 -0.63
C SER A 63 11.75 0.78 -0.38
N PRO A 64 12.57 1.48 0.43
CA PRO A 64 12.39 2.92 0.68
C PRO A 64 12.31 3.75 -0.62
N ASP A 65 13.15 3.44 -1.61
CA ASP A 65 13.19 4.17 -2.88
C ASP A 65 11.95 3.89 -3.75
N THR A 66 11.44 2.65 -3.74
CA THR A 66 10.21 2.29 -4.46
C THR A 66 9.00 2.94 -3.81
N VAL A 67 8.92 2.94 -2.47
CA VAL A 67 7.82 3.58 -1.74
C VAL A 67 7.85 5.11 -1.92
N GLU A 68 9.04 5.73 -1.92
CA GLU A 68 9.17 7.15 -2.22
C GLU A 68 8.56 7.49 -3.59
N LYS A 69 8.95 6.75 -4.65
CA LYS A 69 8.41 6.96 -6.00
C LYS A 69 6.90 6.77 -6.05
N LYS A 70 6.36 5.74 -5.39
CA LYS A 70 4.91 5.51 -5.34
C LYS A 70 4.17 6.65 -4.65
N ILE A 71 4.72 7.21 -3.57
CA ILE A 71 4.14 8.37 -2.86
C ILE A 71 4.22 9.62 -3.73
N LEU A 72 5.34 9.89 -4.40
CA LEU A 72 5.48 11.02 -5.33
C LEU A 72 4.47 10.94 -6.47
N ASN A 73 4.32 9.76 -7.08
CA ASN A 73 3.33 9.54 -8.12
C ASN A 73 1.90 9.82 -7.60
N LEU A 74 1.56 9.30 -6.41
CA LEU A 74 0.26 9.57 -5.79
C LEU A 74 0.07 11.07 -5.49
N TYR A 75 1.12 11.75 -5.02
CA TYR A 75 1.11 13.18 -4.74
C TYR A 75 0.80 13.99 -6.00
N GLU A 76 1.52 13.70 -7.10
CA GLU A 76 1.30 14.35 -8.40
C GLU A 76 -0.10 14.07 -8.96
N MET A 77 -0.57 12.82 -8.90
CA MET A 77 -1.91 12.42 -9.36
C MET A 77 -3.03 13.16 -8.64
N CYS A 78 -2.87 13.45 -7.35
CA CYS A 78 -3.86 14.15 -6.53
C CYS A 78 -3.74 15.68 -6.59
N GLY A 79 -2.69 16.23 -7.21
CA GLY A 79 -2.37 17.67 -7.13
C GLY A 79 -1.73 18.09 -5.79
N GLY A 80 -1.29 17.12 -4.99
CA GLY A 80 -0.68 17.31 -3.68
C GLY A 80 -1.59 16.99 -2.50
N PHE A 81 -1.00 16.65 -1.35
CA PHE A 81 -1.69 16.46 -0.07
C PHE A 81 -0.77 16.82 1.10
N GLY A 82 -1.34 17.24 2.23
CA GLY A 82 -0.56 17.62 3.42
C GLY A 82 -0.18 16.45 4.33
N THR A 83 -0.94 15.35 4.29
CA THR A 83 -0.79 14.23 5.22
C THR A 83 -1.00 12.90 4.51
N LEU A 84 -0.08 11.95 4.73
CA LEU A 84 -0.28 10.55 4.39
C LEU A 84 -0.77 9.79 5.63
N LEU A 85 -1.98 9.22 5.56
CA LEU A 85 -2.53 8.41 6.65
C LEU A 85 -2.20 6.93 6.42
N SER A 86 -1.38 6.36 7.32
CA SER A 86 -1.08 4.93 7.29
C SER A 86 -2.22 4.12 7.92
N LEU A 87 -2.72 3.12 7.19
CA LEU A 87 -3.66 2.14 7.73
C LEU A 87 -2.90 1.00 8.39
N VAL A 88 -3.32 0.64 9.60
CA VAL A 88 -2.73 -0.43 10.40
C VAL A 88 -3.74 -1.55 10.57
N TYR A 89 -3.24 -2.78 10.46
CA TYR A 89 -4.01 -4.01 10.69
C TYR A 89 -3.41 -4.79 11.85
N ASP A 90 -4.04 -5.90 12.22
CA ASP A 90 -3.62 -6.75 13.34
C ASP A 90 -2.29 -7.47 13.04
N ASN A 91 -1.17 -6.81 13.27
CA ASN A 91 0.16 -7.36 13.02
C ASN A 91 0.68 -8.21 14.20
N MET A 92 -0.17 -8.75 15.08
CA MET A 92 0.29 -9.51 16.26
C MET A 92 1.24 -10.67 15.91
N ASP A 93 1.00 -11.37 14.79
CA ASP A 93 1.84 -12.49 14.35
C ASP A 93 3.25 -12.06 13.88
N ASN A 94 3.41 -10.81 13.43
CA ASN A 94 4.68 -10.25 12.97
C ASN A 94 4.86 -8.78 13.41
N GLN A 95 4.70 -8.54 14.71
CA GLN A 95 4.76 -7.18 15.25
C GLN A 95 6.12 -6.51 14.98
N LYS A 96 7.22 -7.27 15.11
CA LYS A 96 8.57 -6.77 14.85
C LYS A 96 8.78 -6.35 13.39
N GLY A 97 8.24 -7.11 12.44
CA GLY A 97 8.30 -6.76 11.02
C GLY A 97 7.55 -5.47 10.72
N TRP A 98 6.36 -5.30 11.31
CA TRP A 98 5.59 -4.07 11.20
C TRP A 98 6.31 -2.87 11.83
N GLU A 99 6.87 -3.02 13.03
CA GLU A 99 7.64 -1.97 13.71
C GLU A 99 8.87 -1.55 12.88
N LYS A 100 9.61 -2.52 12.31
CA LYS A 100 10.73 -2.24 11.39
C LYS A 100 10.23 -1.43 10.18
N SER A 101 9.16 -1.88 9.53
CA SER A 101 8.58 -1.18 8.37
C SER A 101 8.17 0.26 8.71
N MET A 102 7.51 0.48 9.85
CA MET A 102 7.09 1.82 10.28
C MET A 102 8.27 2.71 10.63
N LYS A 103 9.30 2.16 11.27
CA LYS A 103 10.54 2.88 11.55
C LYS A 103 11.20 3.35 10.26
N MET A 104 11.44 2.45 9.31
CA MET A 104 12.00 2.78 7.99
C MET A 104 11.14 3.84 7.28
N PHE A 105 9.81 3.70 7.33
CA PHE A 105 8.91 4.66 6.70
C PHE A 105 9.07 6.07 7.31
N SER A 106 9.11 6.15 8.64
CA SER A 106 9.25 7.42 9.37
C SER A 106 10.63 8.06 9.29
N GLU A 107 11.70 7.26 9.28
CA GLU A 107 13.08 7.75 9.37
C GLU A 107 13.77 7.88 8.01
N GLU A 108 13.37 7.11 7.00
CA GLU A 108 14.05 7.07 5.70
C GLU A 108 13.21 7.66 4.56
N VAL A 109 11.89 7.50 4.60
CA VAL A 109 10.99 7.92 3.50
C VAL A 109 10.38 9.28 3.78
N MET A 110 9.64 9.44 4.89
CA MET A 110 8.94 10.70 5.19
C MET A 110 9.83 11.96 5.18
N PRO A 111 11.10 11.93 5.64
CA PRO A 111 11.98 13.09 5.55
C PRO A 111 12.24 13.60 4.13
N ARG A 112 12.07 12.76 3.11
CA ARG A 112 12.25 13.13 1.69
C ARG A 112 11.14 14.07 1.19
N PHE A 113 10.00 14.12 1.89
CA PHE A 113 8.80 14.86 1.49
C PHE A 113 8.61 16.19 2.26
N VAL A 114 9.48 16.53 3.21
CA VAL A 114 9.28 17.67 4.13
C VAL A 114 9.20 19.04 3.45
N ASN A 115 9.75 19.16 2.24
CA ASN A 115 9.77 20.39 1.47
C ASN A 115 8.71 20.43 0.36
N LEU A 116 7.85 19.40 0.25
CA LEU A 116 6.77 19.41 -0.72
C LEU A 116 5.65 20.35 -0.26
N VAL A 117 5.24 21.23 -1.17
CA VAL A 117 4.12 22.15 -0.97
C VAL A 117 3.04 21.78 -1.98
N PRO A 118 1.80 21.48 -1.54
CA PRO A 118 0.71 21.20 -2.47
C PRO A 118 0.47 22.39 -3.40
N ASN A 119 0.10 22.10 -4.65
CA ASN A 119 -0.16 23.13 -5.66
C ASN A 119 -1.43 23.94 -5.36
#